data_AF-A0A8T5H5F6-F1
#
_entry.id   AF-A0A8T5H5F6-F1
#
_cell.length_a   1.000
_cell.length_b   1.000
_cell.length_c   1.000
_cell.angle_alpha   90.00
_cell.angle_beta   90.00
_cell.angle_gamma   90.00
#
_symmetry.space_group_name_H-M   'P 1'
#
loop_
_entity.id
_entity.type
_entity.pdbx_description
1 polymer ?
#
loop_
_entity_poly.entity_id
_entity_poly.type
_entity_poly.pdbx_seq_one_letter_code
_entity_poly.pdbx_strand_id
1 'polypeptide(L)' 'MEAKTIKDIDENTWTTFKSYAAKNNIKLGNFFKTLVEEHKMNTEKFWEEILFGEKIITEKEAEVLMETSTSVRKEYGFRK' A
#
# COMPACT_ATOMS: atom_id res chain seq x y z
N MET A 1 -28.33 -7.69 -17.91
CA MET A 1 -27.15 -7.60 -17.02
C MET A 1 -27.60 -6.97 -15.73
N GLU A 2 -27.28 -7.59 -14.60
CA GLU A 2 -27.56 -7.02 -13.28
C GLU A 2 -26.56 -5.90 -13.00
N ALA A 3 -27.05 -4.71 -12.64
CA ALA A 3 -26.19 -3.59 -12.28
C ALA A 3 -25.59 -3.85 -10.89
N LYS A 4 -24.27 -4.05 -10.82
CA LYS A 4 -23.56 -4.15 -9.54
C LYS A 4 -23.51 -2.77 -8.89
N THR A 5 -24.07 -2.65 -7.70
CA THR A 5 -24.03 -1.42 -6.90
C THR A 5 -22.93 -1.50 -5.86
N ILE A 6 -22.35 -0.35 -5.52
CA ILE A 6 -21.43 -0.23 -4.39
C ILE A 6 -22.29 -0.08 -3.14
N LYS A 7 -22.09 -0.94 -2.15
CA LYS A 7 -22.82 -0.94 -0.88
C LYS A 7 -21.95 -0.28 0.20
N ASP A 8 -22.59 0.13 1.30
CA ASP A 8 -21.94 0.62 2.51
C ASP A 8 -21.07 1.87 2.32
N ILE A 9 -21.52 2.79 1.47
CA ILE A 9 -20.92 4.13 1.35
C ILE A 9 -21.72 5.10 2.23
N ASP A 10 -21.04 5.83 3.11
CA ASP A 10 -21.68 6.90 3.87
C ASP A 10 -22.06 8.08 2.96
N GLU A 11 -23.14 8.79 3.31
CA GLU A 11 -23.70 9.86 2.46
C GLU A 11 -22.71 11.01 2.24
N ASN A 12 -21.83 11.28 3.21
CA ASN A 12 -20.83 12.33 3.10
C ASN A 12 -19.75 11.96 2.08
N THR A 13 -19.24 10.73 2.12
CA THR A 13 -18.33 10.19 1.11
C THR A 13 -18.97 10.16 -0.27
N TRP A 14 -20.24 9.74 -0.37
CA TRP A 14 -20.96 9.72 -1.64
C TRP A 14 -21.13 11.13 -2.23
N THR A 15 -21.47 12.11 -1.39
CA THR A 15 -21.60 13.51 -1.78
C THR A 15 -20.26 14.06 -2.26
N THR A 16 -19.21 13.85 -1.48
CA THR A 16 -17.85 14.28 -1.81
C THR A 16 -17.38 13.69 -3.14
N PHE A 17 -17.61 12.39 -3.35
CA PHE A 17 -17.29 11.69 -4.58
C PHE A 17 -18.01 12.31 -5.80
N LYS A 18 -19.31 12.57 -5.69
CA LYS A 18 -20.09 13.24 -6.75
C LYS A 18 -19.57 14.65 -7.02
N SER A 19 -19.25 15.41 -5.97
CA SER A 19 -18.72 16.77 -6.11
C SER A 19 -17.38 16.79 -6.85
N TYR A 20 -16.47 15.85 -6.59
CA TYR A 20 -15.20 15.79 -7.31
C TYR A 20 -15.36 15.38 -8.76
N ALA A 21 -16.22 14.40 -9.07
CA ALA A 21 -16.50 14.04 -10.46
C ALA A 21 -17.10 15.22 -11.24
N ALA A 22 -18.03 15.95 -10.62
CA ALA A 22 -18.64 17.15 -11.22
C ALA A 22 -17.64 18.28 -11.44
N LYS A 23 -16.79 18.58 -10.45
CA LYS A 23 -15.73 19.61 -10.55
C LYS A 23 -14.77 19.35 -11.72
N ASN A 24 -14.49 18.09 -12.01
CA ASN A 24 -13.60 17.69 -13.10
C ASN A 24 -14.34 17.46 -14.43
N ASN A 25 -15.67 17.59 -14.46
CA ASN A 25 -16.52 17.33 -15.63
C ASN A 25 -16.36 15.89 -16.18
N ILE A 26 -16.28 14.90 -15.28
CA ILE A 26 -16.09 13.49 -15.64
C ILE A 26 -17.31 12.67 -15.20
N LYS A 27 -17.70 11.67 -16.00
CA LYS A 27 -18.74 10.71 -15.62
C LYS A 27 -18.31 9.92 -14.38
N LEU A 28 -19.22 9.71 -13.42
CA LEU A 28 -18.93 9.01 -12.16
C LEU A 28 -18.21 7.67 -12.35
N GLY A 29 -18.65 6.85 -13.31
CA GLY A 29 -18.01 5.56 -13.59
C GLY A 29 -16.57 5.69 -14.07
N ASN A 30 -16.27 6.69 -14.90
CA ASN A 30 -14.90 6.95 -15.37
C ASN A 30 -14.04 7.49 -14.22
N PHE A 31 -14.58 8.39 -13.41
CA PHE A 31 -13.88 8.93 -12.25
C PHE A 31 -13.53 7.83 -11.24
N PHE A 32 -14.49 6.94 -10.94
CA PHE A 32 -14.25 5.78 -10.08
C PHE A 32 -13.16 4.85 -10.64
N LYS A 33 -13.22 4.56 -11.95
CA LYS A 33 -12.22 3.72 -12.61
C LYS A 33 -10.81 4.30 -12.45
N THR A 34 -10.65 5.60 -12.69
CA THR A 34 -9.36 6.29 -12.52
C THR A 34 -8.85 6.21 -11.09
N LEU A 35 -9.70 6.42 -10.09
CA LEU A 35 -9.32 6.30 -8.67
C LEU A 35 -8.82 4.89 -8.33
N VAL A 36 -9.50 3.85 -8.84
CA VAL A 36 -9.09 2.45 -8.61
C VAL A 36 -7.76 2.15 -9.30
N GLU A 37 -7.56 2.64 -10.52
CA GLU A 37 -6.30 2.47 -11.26
C GLU A 37 -5.14 3.16 -10.54
N GLU A 38 -5.31 4.41 -10.10
CA GLU A 38 -4.29 5.13 -9.32
C GLU A 38 -3.95 4.42 -8.00
N HIS A 39 -4.97 3.92 -7.28
CA HIS A 39 -4.75 3.20 -6.04
C HIS A 39 -3.94 1.91 -6.27
N LYS A 40 -4.24 1.16 -7.33
CA LYS A 40 -3.48 -0.04 -7.71
C LYS A 40 -2.04 0.31 -8.04
N MET A 41 -1.81 1.30 -8.90
CA MET A 41 -0.47 1.73 -9.29
C MET A 41 0.37 2.18 -8.08
N ASN A 42 -0.23 2.92 -7.15
CA ASN A 42 0.48 3.36 -5.95
C ASN A 42 0.80 2.21 -5.00
N THR A 43 -0.09 1.23 -4.89
CA THR A 43 0.13 0.03 -4.06
C THR A 43 1.20 -0.87 -4.67
N GLU A 44 1.17 -1.08 -5.99
CA GLU A 44 2.18 -1.85 -6.71
C GLU A 44 3.56 -1.21 -6.58
N LYS A 45 3.68 0.10 -6.83
CA LYS A 45 4.93 0.85 -6.65
C LYS A 45 5.48 0.74 -5.23
N PHE A 46 4.64 0.88 -4.22
CA PHE A 46 5.05 0.73 -2.82
C PHE A 46 5.67 -0.64 -2.55
N TRP A 47 5.05 -1.73 -3.04
CA TRP A 47 5.59 -3.07 -2.86
C TRP A 47 6.82 -3.32 -3.74
N GLU A 48 6.87 -2.77 -4.94
CA GLU A 48 8.05 -2.86 -5.79
C GLU A 48 9.27 -2.19 -5.15
N GLU A 49 9.10 -1.02 -4.54
CA GLU A 49 10.16 -0.33 -3.79
C GLU A 49 10.65 -1.16 -2.59
N ILE A 50 9.76 -1.85 -1.89
CA ILE A 50 10.13 -2.70 -0.75
C ILE A 50 10.81 -4.00 -1.21
N LEU A 51 10.27 -4.66 -2.23
CA LEU A 51 10.69 -6.01 -2.64
C LEU A 51 11.89 -5.98 -3.58
N PHE A 52 11.99 -4.94 -4.42
CA PHE A 52 13.04 -4.80 -5.43
C PHE A 52 13.95 -3.60 -5.17
N GLY A 53 13.80 -2.92 -4.02
CA GLY A 53 14.75 -1.94 -3.54
C GLY A 53 16.17 -2.51 -3.52
N GLU A 54 17.15 -1.70 -3.90
CA GLU A 54 18.55 -2.10 -3.92
C GLU A 54 18.96 -2.60 -2.53
N LYS A 55 19.55 -3.80 -2.46
CA LYS A 55 20.04 -4.36 -1.21
C LYS A 55 21.14 -3.43 -0.67
N ILE A 56 20.84 -2.68 0.39
CA ILE A 56 21.76 -1.74 1.04
C ILE A 56 22.93 -2.47 1.71
N ILE A 57 22.73 -3.75 2.05
CA ILE A 57 23.74 -4.61 2.67
C ILE A 57 23.95 -5.88 1.83
N THR A 58 25.19 -6.33 1.78
CA THR A 58 25.54 -7.62 1.20
C THR A 58 25.02 -8.76 2.09
N GLU A 59 24.91 -9.96 1.51
CA GLU A 59 24.47 -11.15 2.27
C GLU A 59 25.40 -11.44 3.45
N LYS A 60 26.71 -11.22 3.27
CA LYS A 60 27.70 -11.38 4.34
C LYS A 60 27.51 -10.37 5.47
N GLU A 61 27.20 -9.12 5.16
CA GLU A 61 26.91 -8.10 6.19
C GLU A 61 25.61 -8.42 6.93
N ALA A 62 24.60 -8.95 6.22
CA ALA A 62 23.35 -9.39 6.82
C ALA A 62 23.56 -10.57 7.80
N GLU A 63 24.39 -11.56 7.44
CA GLU A 63 24.76 -12.67 8.31
C GLU A 63 25.44 -12.19 9.59
N VAL A 64 26.45 -11.31 9.46
CA VAL A 64 27.17 -10.74 10.61
C VAL A 64 26.24 -9.93 11.52
N LEU A 65 25.32 -9.14 10.95
CA LEU A 65 24.31 -8.40 11.71
C LEU A 65 23.36 -9.34 12.49
N MET A 66 22.93 -10.43 11.85
CA MET A 66 22.07 -11.43 12.49
C MET A 66 22.77 -12.16 13.64
N GLU A 67 24.03 -12.56 13.46
CA GLU A 67 24.84 -13.18 14.51
C GLU A 67 25.06 -12.22 15.69
N THR A 68 25.40 -10.97 15.40
CA THR A 68 25.61 -9.92 16.42
C THR A 68 24.32 -9.65 17.20
N SER A 69 23.20 -9.43 16.50
CA SER A 69 21.89 -9.23 17.11
C SER A 69 21.49 -10.41 18.00
N THR A 70 21.74 -11.64 17.53
CA THR A 70 21.46 -12.86 18.31
C THR A 70 22.35 -12.96 19.54
N SER A 71 23.62 -12.57 19.44
CA SER A 71 24.56 -12.55 20.57
C SER A 71 24.12 -11.55 21.64
N VAL A 72 23.80 -10.31 21.24
CA VAL A 72 23.30 -9.26 22.13
C VAL A 72 22.00 -9.70 22.81
N ARG A 73 21.04 -10.24 22.05
CA ARG A 73 19.77 -10.73 22.64
C ARG A 73 20.00 -11.79 23.72
N LYS A 74 20.94 -12.71 23.52
CA LYS A 74 21.32 -13.72 24.54
C LYS A 74 21.94 -13.07 25.77
N GLU A 75 22.82 -12.09 25.58
CA GLU A 75 23.50 -11.38 26.68
C GLU A 75 22.50 -10.65 27.59
N TYR A 76 21.48 -10.03 26.99
CA TYR A 76 20.42 -9.31 27.72
C TYR A 76 19.23 -10.21 28.12
N GLY A 77 19.34 -11.54 27.96
CA GLY A 77 18.32 -12.49 28.41
C GLY A 77 17.03 -12.53 27.59
N PHE A 78 16.99 -11.92 26.41
CA PHE A 78 15.89 -12.07 25.47
C PHE A 78 15.92 -13.49 24.89
N ARG A 79 14.81 -14.24 25.01
CA ARG A 79 14.71 -15.61 24.49
C ARG A 79 14.87 -15.62 22.96
N LYS A 80 15.60 -16.64 22.48
CA LYS A 80 15.75 -16.97 21.06
C LYS A 80 14.40 -17.09 20.37
#